data_AF-A0A959X7W6-F1
#
_entry.id   AF-A0A959X7W6-F1
#
_cell.length_a   1.000
_cell.length_b   1.000
_cell.length_c   1.000
_cell.angle_alpha   90.00
_cell.angle_beta   90.00
_cell.angle_gamma   90.00
#
_symmetry.space_group_name_H-M   'P 1'
#
loop_
_entity.id
_entity.type
_entity.pdbx_description
1 polymer ?
#
loop_
_entity_poly.entity_id
_entity_poly.type
_entity_poly.pdbx_seq_one_letter_code
_entity_poly.pdbx_strand_id
1 'polypeptide(L)'
;AMYMQGVWAMNPIKQANPDIEAGIFPYPMTDSADDRLLVSGVDVAVMIGRGTPHLEEAKRFVEFMFRPEIIERFAQSQNMIPSVIGAKWSDEPALQDVKPFFDDGRIAGFIDHQVPAGIPLDALVARGLMENDPQAALVRLDNEWAKVAARTIK
;
A
#
# COMPACT_ATOMS: atom_id res chain seq x y z
N ALA A 1 12.23 18.75 5.25
CA ALA A 1 10.95 18.56 5.97
C ALA A 1 10.33 17.22 5.53
N MET A 2 9.32 16.71 6.23
CA MET A 2 8.70 15.40 5.93
C MET A 2 7.18 15.56 5.74
N TYR A 3 6.60 14.74 4.86
CA TYR A 3 5.16 14.58 4.70
C TYR A 3 4.81 13.09 4.79
N MET A 4 3.94 12.73 5.74
CA MET A 4 3.67 11.34 6.06
C MET A 4 2.65 10.73 5.09
N GLN A 5 3.13 10.19 3.98
CA GLN A 5 2.35 9.53 2.93
C GLN A 5 3.16 8.41 2.25
N GLY A 6 2.48 7.56 1.47
CA GLY A 6 3.13 6.60 0.59
C GLY A 6 3.50 7.17 -0.78
N VAL A 7 4.08 6.32 -1.63
CA VAL A 7 4.59 6.69 -2.97
C VAL A 7 3.51 7.25 -3.90
N TRP A 8 2.24 6.86 -3.71
CA TRP A 8 1.09 7.36 -4.47
C TRP A 8 0.92 8.88 -4.40
N ALA A 9 1.39 9.53 -3.33
CA ALA A 9 1.28 10.98 -3.17
C ALA A 9 2.27 11.77 -4.05
N MET A 10 3.33 11.13 -4.56
CA MET A 10 4.39 11.82 -5.31
C MET A 10 3.89 12.45 -6.61
N ASN A 11 3.01 11.77 -7.34
CA ASN A 11 2.48 12.29 -8.61
C ASN A 11 1.68 13.60 -8.42
N PRO A 12 0.67 13.65 -7.54
CA PRO A 12 -0.01 14.91 -7.24
C PRO A 12 0.91 16.02 -6.73
N ILE A 13 1.91 15.69 -5.91
CA ILE A 13 2.87 16.67 -5.39
C ILE A 13 3.70 17.29 -6.54
N LYS A 14 4.25 16.47 -7.43
CA LYS A 14 5.01 16.94 -8.60
C LYS A 14 4.13 17.69 -9.61
N GLN A 15 2.86 17.32 -9.75
CA GLN A 15 1.92 18.09 -10.57
C GLN A 15 1.71 19.51 -10.02
N ALA A 16 1.67 19.67 -8.69
CA ALA A 16 1.53 20.97 -8.06
C ALA A 16 2.83 21.80 -8.08
N ASN A 17 3.99 21.14 -7.98
CA ASN A 17 5.31 21.76 -8.06
C ASN A 17 6.30 20.85 -8.82
N PRO A 18 6.44 21.01 -10.16
CA PRO A 18 7.29 20.15 -10.97
C PRO A 18 8.79 20.22 -10.61
N ASP A 19 9.23 21.34 -10.04
CA ASP A 19 10.63 21.58 -9.69
C ASP A 19 11.00 21.03 -8.29
N ILE A 20 10.06 20.38 -7.59
CA ILE A 20 10.31 19.85 -6.26
C ILE A 20 11.31 18.68 -6.31
N GLU A 21 12.39 18.81 -5.55
CA GLU A 21 13.30 17.71 -5.26
C GLU A 21 12.78 16.94 -4.04
N ALA A 22 12.04 15.85 -4.30
CA ALA A 22 11.45 15.01 -3.26
C ALA A 22 11.75 13.53 -3.50
N GLY A 23 12.02 12.82 -2.40
CA GLY A 23 12.23 11.38 -2.37
C GLY A 23 11.35 10.72 -1.29
N ILE A 24 11.46 9.41 -1.17
CA ILE A 24 10.71 8.63 -0.18
C ILE A 24 11.66 7.72 0.60
N PHE A 25 11.38 7.50 1.87
CA PHE A 25 12.14 6.58 2.70
C PHE A 25 11.22 5.93 3.73
N PRO A 26 11.50 4.68 4.18
CA PRO A 26 10.73 4.04 5.22
C PRO A 26 10.83 4.78 6.54
N TYR A 27 9.75 4.78 7.32
CA TYR A 27 9.76 5.39 8.64
C TYR A 27 10.80 4.74 9.57
N PRO A 28 11.57 5.54 10.34
CA PRO A 28 12.53 5.02 11.30
C PRO A 28 11.80 4.64 12.60
N MET A 29 11.17 3.46 12.61
CA MET A 29 10.36 2.98 13.75
C MET A 29 11.17 2.29 14.86
N THR A 30 12.47 2.07 14.63
CA THR A 30 13.37 1.33 15.51
C THR A 30 14.68 2.12 15.69
N ASP A 31 15.43 1.81 16.75
CA ASP A 31 16.75 2.41 17.00
C ASP A 31 17.85 1.87 16.06
N SER A 32 17.60 0.74 15.40
CA SER A 32 18.51 0.11 14.44
C SER A 32 18.07 0.35 13.00
N ALA A 33 18.96 0.91 12.17
CA ALA A 33 18.70 1.11 10.75
C ALA A 33 18.50 -0.20 9.97
N ASP A 34 19.04 -1.32 10.49
CA ASP A 34 18.95 -2.65 9.89
C ASP A 34 17.57 -3.29 10.14
N ASP A 35 16.85 -2.84 11.17
CA ASP A 35 15.51 -3.35 11.52
C ASP A 35 14.39 -2.61 10.77
N ARG A 36 14.73 -1.59 9.96
CA ARG A 36 13.73 -0.85 9.18
C ARG A 36 13.08 -1.75 8.14
N LEU A 37 11.75 -1.67 8.09
CA LEU A 37 10.91 -2.32 7.08
C LEU A 37 10.18 -1.25 6.27
N LEU A 38 10.03 -1.50 4.97
CA LEU A 38 9.14 -0.74 4.11
C LEU A 38 7.73 -1.32 4.18
N VAL A 39 6.74 -0.50 4.52
CA VAL A 39 5.33 -0.91 4.38
C VAL A 39 4.94 -0.85 2.91
N SER A 40 4.49 -1.98 2.38
CA SER A 40 4.11 -2.15 0.97
C SER A 40 2.94 -3.13 0.83
N GLY A 41 2.21 -3.05 -0.28
CA GLY A 41 1.01 -3.85 -0.51
C GLY A 41 0.54 -3.82 -1.97
N VAL A 42 -0.49 -4.62 -2.26
CA VAL A 42 -1.13 -4.66 -3.57
C VAL A 42 -2.13 -3.52 -3.66
N ASP A 43 -1.81 -2.50 -4.46
CA ASP A 43 -2.69 -1.34 -4.68
C ASP A 43 -3.82 -1.66 -5.68
N VAL A 44 -3.50 -2.36 -6.77
CA VAL A 44 -4.46 -2.71 -7.81
C VAL A 44 -4.54 -4.23 -7.98
N ALA A 45 -5.72 -4.79 -7.73
CA ALA A 45 -6.04 -6.18 -8.02
C ALA A 45 -7.02 -6.28 -9.20
N VAL A 46 -6.64 -7.01 -10.24
CA VAL A 46 -7.52 -7.32 -11.37
C VAL A 46 -8.20 -8.67 -11.13
N MET A 47 -9.53 -8.68 -11.18
CA MET A 47 -10.33 -9.88 -10.96
C MET A 47 -11.34 -10.11 -12.08
N ILE A 48 -11.63 -11.38 -12.38
CA ILE A 48 -12.71 -11.78 -13.30
C ILE A 48 -13.93 -12.16 -12.45
N GLY A 49 -15.07 -11.54 -12.75
CA GLY A 49 -16.33 -11.85 -12.09
C GLY A 49 -16.74 -13.31 -12.27
N ARG A 50 -17.11 -13.97 -11.18
CA ARG A 50 -17.59 -15.35 -11.21
C ARG A 50 -18.85 -15.46 -12.08
N GLY A 51 -18.86 -16.40 -13.02
CA GLY A 51 -20.03 -16.70 -13.85
C GLY A 51 -20.28 -15.73 -15.01
N THR A 52 -19.31 -14.90 -15.38
CA THR A 52 -19.42 -14.08 -16.60
C THR A 52 -19.67 -14.97 -17.83
N PRO A 53 -20.61 -14.59 -18.73
CA PRO A 53 -20.80 -15.31 -20.00
C PRO A 53 -19.66 -15.06 -21.00
N HIS A 54 -18.75 -14.11 -20.71
CA HIS A 54 -17.64 -13.69 -21.57
C HIS A 54 -16.28 -14.03 -20.94
N LEU A 55 -16.14 -15.26 -20.42
CA LEU A 55 -14.95 -15.66 -19.67
C LEU A 55 -13.68 -15.61 -20.52
N GLU A 56 -13.76 -16.05 -21.78
CA GLU A 56 -12.59 -16.13 -22.66
C GLU A 56 -12.12 -14.73 -23.09
N GLU A 57 -13.05 -13.81 -23.37
CA GLU A 57 -12.71 -12.41 -23.63
C GLU A 57 -12.12 -11.72 -22.40
N ALA A 58 -12.69 -11.97 -21.21
CA ALA A 58 -12.17 -11.42 -19.96
C ALA A 58 -10.73 -11.91 -19.67
N LYS A 59 -10.46 -13.22 -19.85
CA LYS A 59 -9.10 -13.77 -19.71
C LYS A 59 -8.13 -13.13 -20.69
N ARG A 60 -8.51 -13.01 -21.98
CA ARG A 60 -7.66 -12.37 -23.00
C ARG A 60 -7.32 -10.93 -22.63
N PHE A 61 -8.25 -10.20 -22.02
CA PHE A 61 -8.00 -8.84 -21.55
C PHE A 61 -7.04 -8.82 -20.36
N VAL A 62 -7.22 -9.71 -19.38
CA VAL A 62 -6.27 -9.85 -18.26
C VAL A 62 -4.87 -10.23 -18.78
N GLU A 63 -4.77 -11.21 -19.67
CA GLU A 63 -3.49 -11.57 -20.30
C GLU A 63 -2.83 -10.39 -21.01
N PHE A 64 -3.60 -9.57 -21.73
CA PHE A 64 -3.10 -8.36 -22.36
C PHE A 64 -2.55 -7.36 -21.34
N MET A 65 -3.26 -7.10 -20.25
CA MET A 65 -2.82 -6.16 -19.20
C MET A 65 -1.51 -6.58 -18.54
N PHE A 66 -1.26 -7.87 -18.42
CA PHE A 66 -0.07 -8.43 -17.76
C PHE A 66 1.08 -8.76 -18.72
N ARG A 67 1.03 -8.32 -19.98
CA ARG A 67 2.21 -8.34 -20.84
C ARG A 67 3.26 -7.35 -20.29
N PRO A 68 4.56 -7.67 -20.32
CA PRO A 68 5.60 -6.82 -19.73
C PRO A 68 5.50 -5.36 -20.15
N GLU A 69 5.38 -5.08 -21.44
CA GLU A 69 5.30 -3.72 -21.97
C GLU A 69 4.05 -2.95 -21.55
N ILE A 70 2.96 -3.65 -21.22
CA ILE A 70 1.69 -3.06 -20.81
C ILE A 70 1.71 -2.78 -19.31
N ILE A 71 2.13 -3.75 -18.51
CA ILE A 71 2.19 -3.59 -17.05
C ILE A 71 3.27 -2.60 -16.63
N GLU A 72 4.43 -2.58 -17.30
CA GLU A 72 5.50 -1.59 -17.07
C GLU A 72 4.98 -0.18 -17.33
N ARG A 73 4.31 0.04 -18.46
CA ARG A 73 3.72 1.33 -18.82
C ARG A 73 2.63 1.77 -17.83
N PHE A 74 1.76 0.84 -17.43
CA PHE A 74 0.74 1.13 -16.42
C PHE A 74 1.37 1.53 -15.09
N ALA A 75 2.31 0.73 -14.60
CA ALA A 75 3.00 0.97 -13.34
C ALA A 75 3.74 2.32 -13.34
N GLN A 76 4.48 2.62 -14.41
CA GLN A 76 5.17 3.90 -14.59
C GLN A 76 4.20 5.09 -14.53
N SER A 77 3.02 4.99 -15.16
CA SER A 77 2.06 6.10 -15.20
C SER A 77 1.52 6.49 -13.81
N GLN A 78 1.63 5.61 -12.83
CA GLN A 78 1.12 5.79 -11.47
C GLN A 78 2.21 5.77 -10.39
N ASN A 79 3.50 5.72 -10.76
CA ASN A 79 4.61 5.44 -9.83
C ASN A 79 4.38 4.20 -8.96
N MET A 80 3.87 3.14 -9.59
CA MET A 80 3.68 1.82 -8.98
C MET A 80 4.83 0.88 -9.36
N ILE A 81 4.89 -0.24 -8.65
CA ILE A 81 5.81 -1.34 -8.92
C ILE A 81 5.06 -2.39 -9.76
N PRO A 82 5.58 -2.82 -10.93
CA PRO A 82 4.94 -3.85 -11.73
C PRO A 82 4.98 -5.21 -11.02
N SER A 83 3.90 -5.98 -11.13
CA SER A 83 3.73 -7.28 -10.45
C SER A 83 4.24 -8.48 -11.26
N VAL A 84 4.59 -8.29 -12.53
CA VAL A 84 5.07 -9.36 -13.42
C VAL A 84 6.56 -9.60 -13.19
N ILE A 85 6.94 -10.85 -12.96
CA ILE A 85 8.34 -11.25 -12.81
C ILE A 85 9.13 -10.87 -14.07
N GLY A 86 10.24 -10.15 -13.88
CA GLY A 86 11.10 -9.68 -14.98
C GLY A 86 10.65 -8.37 -15.61
N ALA A 87 9.50 -7.81 -15.22
CA ALA A 87 9.10 -6.47 -15.63
C ALA A 87 10.00 -5.41 -14.97
N LYS A 88 10.33 -4.36 -15.74
CA LYS A 88 11.21 -3.28 -15.30
C LYS A 88 10.46 -2.25 -14.48
N TRP A 89 11.10 -1.81 -13.40
CA TRP A 89 10.63 -0.68 -12.63
C TRP A 89 10.93 0.62 -13.37
N SER A 90 10.14 1.66 -13.12
CA SER A 90 10.45 3.00 -13.59
C SER A 90 11.71 3.55 -12.91
N ASP A 91 12.50 4.34 -13.63
CA ASP A 91 13.69 5.04 -13.12
C ASP A 91 13.35 6.23 -12.20
N GLU A 92 12.07 6.44 -11.88
CA GLU A 92 11.61 7.46 -10.92
C GLU A 92 12.38 7.32 -9.59
N PRO A 93 13.07 8.38 -9.12
CA PRO A 93 13.87 8.33 -7.89
C PRO A 93 13.14 7.73 -6.69
N ALA A 94 11.88 8.11 -6.47
CA ALA A 94 11.09 7.58 -5.34
C ALA A 94 10.91 6.06 -5.38
N LEU A 95 10.91 5.43 -6.56
CA LEU A 95 10.85 3.97 -6.68
C LEU A 95 12.21 3.32 -6.52
N GLN A 96 13.26 3.98 -7.01
CA GLN A 96 14.63 3.49 -6.86
C GLN A 96 15.11 3.55 -5.40
N ASP A 97 14.69 4.57 -4.64
CA ASP A 97 14.99 4.72 -3.20
C ASP A 97 14.50 3.53 -2.35
N VAL A 98 13.39 2.91 -2.75
CA VAL A 98 12.76 1.80 -2.01
C VAL A 98 13.12 0.42 -2.55
N LYS A 99 13.69 0.35 -3.77
CA LYS A 99 14.02 -0.92 -4.44
C LYS A 99 14.88 -1.87 -3.58
N PRO A 100 15.92 -1.41 -2.84
CA PRO A 100 16.71 -2.31 -1.98
C PRO A 100 15.87 -3.05 -0.92
N PHE A 101 14.80 -2.44 -0.41
CA PHE A 101 13.92 -3.09 0.57
C PHE A 101 13.14 -4.25 -0.05
N PHE A 102 12.78 -4.15 -1.33
CA PHE A 102 12.14 -5.26 -2.04
C PHE A 102 13.15 -6.35 -2.39
N ASP A 103 14.35 -5.98 -2.86
CA ASP A 103 15.40 -6.93 -3.20
C ASP A 103 15.84 -7.76 -1.98
N ASP A 104 15.91 -7.13 -0.80
CA ASP A 104 16.29 -7.78 0.47
C ASP A 104 15.10 -8.45 1.19
N GLY A 105 13.87 -8.36 0.66
CA GLY A 105 12.68 -8.86 1.34
C GLY A 105 12.31 -8.13 2.63
N ARG A 106 12.83 -6.93 2.85
CA ARG A 106 12.60 -6.07 4.02
C ARG A 106 11.31 -5.26 3.89
N ILE A 107 10.21 -5.97 3.60
CA ILE A 107 8.88 -5.39 3.43
C ILE A 107 7.89 -5.94 4.46
N ALA A 108 6.95 -5.11 4.87
CA ALA A 108 5.80 -5.48 5.70
C ALA A 108 4.49 -5.09 5.00
N GLY A 109 3.43 -5.85 5.24
CA GLY A 109 2.10 -5.52 4.75
C GLY A 109 1.47 -4.34 5.51
N PHE A 110 0.46 -3.71 4.89
CA PHE A 110 -0.40 -2.77 5.60
C PHE A 110 -1.15 -3.48 6.73
N ILE A 111 -1.10 -2.91 7.93
CA ILE A 111 -1.70 -3.53 9.12
C ILE A 111 -3.23 -3.47 9.09
N ASP A 112 -3.80 -2.44 8.46
CA ASP A 112 -5.24 -2.29 8.27
C ASP A 112 -5.86 -3.45 7.46
N HIS A 113 -5.10 -4.10 6.58
CA HIS A 113 -5.53 -5.29 5.85
C HIS A 113 -5.82 -6.48 6.79
N GLN A 114 -5.29 -6.46 8.02
CA GLN A 114 -5.54 -7.47 9.04
C GLN A 114 -6.67 -7.07 10.00
N VAL A 115 -7.20 -5.85 9.86
CA VAL A 115 -8.27 -5.33 10.71
C VAL A 115 -9.61 -5.53 9.99
N PRO A 116 -10.61 -6.19 10.62
CA PRO A 116 -11.93 -6.35 10.02
C PRO A 116 -12.54 -5.01 9.61
N ALA A 117 -13.10 -4.93 8.40
CA ALA A 117 -13.69 -3.70 7.85
C ALA A 117 -14.84 -3.10 8.70
N GLY A 118 -15.42 -3.88 9.62
CA GLY A 118 -16.40 -3.39 10.59
C GLY A 118 -15.82 -2.55 11.73
N ILE A 119 -14.49 -2.48 11.86
CA ILE A 119 -13.78 -1.68 12.85
C ILE A 119 -13.37 -0.35 12.21
N PRO A 120 -13.76 0.81 12.77
CA PRO A 120 -13.44 2.12 12.22
C PRO A 120 -12.01 2.56 12.57
N LEU A 121 -11.00 1.82 12.09
CA LEU A 121 -9.60 1.98 12.49
C LEU A 121 -9.08 3.41 12.30
N ASP A 122 -9.31 4.01 11.14
CA ASP A 122 -8.82 5.37 10.82
C ASP A 122 -9.33 6.41 11.82
N ALA A 123 -10.62 6.35 12.16
CA ALA A 123 -11.22 7.25 13.12
C ALA A 123 -10.67 7.03 14.54
N LEU A 124 -10.42 5.78 14.92
CA LEU A 124 -9.82 5.45 16.23
C LEU A 124 -8.39 5.96 16.34
N VAL A 125 -7.58 5.79 15.28
CA VAL A 125 -6.20 6.29 15.22
C VAL A 125 -6.17 7.82 15.23
N ALA A 126 -6.96 8.47 14.36
CA ALA A 126 -7.04 9.93 14.30
C ALA A 126 -7.47 10.53 15.64
N ARG A 127 -8.48 9.94 16.29
CA ARG A 127 -8.92 10.35 17.62
C ARG A 127 -7.83 10.17 18.67
N GLY A 128 -7.15 9.02 18.68
CA GLY A 128 -6.06 8.75 19.63
C GLY A 128 -4.93 9.77 19.51
N LEU A 129 -4.57 10.15 18.28
CA LEU A 129 -3.59 11.20 18.01
C LEU A 129 -4.05 12.58 18.51
N MET A 130 -5.32 12.95 18.25
CA MET A 130 -5.87 14.23 18.70
C MET A 130 -5.99 14.33 20.23
N GLU A 131 -6.36 13.22 20.90
CA GLU A 131 -6.47 13.15 22.36
C GLU A 131 -5.11 12.99 23.05
N ASN A 132 -4.07 12.61 22.30
CA ASN A 132 -2.75 12.23 22.82
C ASN A 132 -2.83 11.15 23.91
N ASP A 133 -3.75 10.20 23.74
CA ASP A 133 -3.98 9.08 24.67
C ASP A 133 -3.97 7.75 23.92
N PRO A 134 -2.77 7.13 23.74
CA PRO A 134 -2.65 5.87 23.03
C PRO A 134 -3.33 4.71 23.79
N GLN A 135 -3.38 4.74 25.11
CA GLN A 135 -3.98 3.66 25.89
C GLN A 135 -5.51 3.64 25.72
N ALA A 136 -6.16 4.81 25.79
CA ALA A 136 -7.58 4.90 25.49
C ALA A 136 -7.89 4.50 24.04
N ALA A 137 -7.01 4.83 23.08
CA ALA A 137 -7.16 4.40 21.68
C ALA A 137 -7.12 2.86 21.54
N LEU A 138 -6.16 2.20 22.18
CA LEU A 138 -6.04 0.74 22.18
C LEU A 138 -7.25 0.06 22.85
N VAL A 139 -7.69 0.54 24.01
CA VAL A 139 -8.90 0.02 24.67
C VAL A 139 -10.13 0.13 23.77
N ARG A 140 -10.28 1.22 23.01
CA ARG A 140 -11.39 1.36 22.05
C ARG A 140 -11.26 0.37 20.89
N LEU A 141 -10.05 0.17 20.37
CA LEU A 141 -9.79 -0.81 19.32
C LEU A 141 -10.13 -2.24 19.80
N ASP A 142 -9.69 -2.62 20.99
CA ASP A 142 -9.99 -3.93 21.59
C ASP A 142 -11.50 -4.16 21.75
N ASN A 143 -12.23 -3.14 22.18
CA ASN A 143 -13.68 -3.22 22.32
C ASN A 143 -14.40 -3.41 20.97
N GLU A 144 -13.99 -2.69 19.91
CA GLU A 144 -14.55 -2.88 18.58
C GLU A 144 -14.20 -4.25 18.00
N TRP A 145 -12.98 -4.72 18.25
CA TRP A 145 -12.54 -6.07 17.88
C TRP A 145 -13.38 -7.15 18.55
N ALA A 146 -13.59 -7.07 19.86
CA ALA A 146 -14.40 -8.01 20.62
C ALA A 146 -15.84 -8.08 20.09
N LYS A 147 -16.44 -6.94 19.73
CA LYS A 147 -17.77 -6.89 19.11
C LYS A 147 -17.82 -7.60 17.76
N VAL A 148 -16.78 -7.47 16.94
CA VAL A 148 -16.71 -8.16 15.64
C VAL A 148 -16.53 -9.66 15.83
N ALA A 149 -15.59 -10.07 16.70
CA ALA A 149 -15.32 -11.48 17.00
C ALA A 149 -16.56 -12.21 17.51
N ALA A 150 -17.31 -11.61 18.43
CA ALA A 150 -18.56 -12.17 18.96
C ALA A 150 -19.65 -12.40 17.89
N ARG A 151 -19.58 -11.70 16.75
CA ARG A 151 -20.52 -11.84 15.62
C ARG A 151 -20.06 -12.83 14.56
N THR A 152 -18.77 -13.15 14.49
CA THR A 152 -18.15 -13.93 13.42
C THR A 152 -17.74 -15.33 13.84
N ILE A 153 -17.45 -15.55 15.12
CA ILE A 153 -17.17 -16.89 15.67
C ILE A 153 -18.51 -17.51 16.06
N LYS A 154 -19.00 -18.46 15.25
CA LYS A 154 -20.11 -19.36 15.56
C LYS A 154 -19.59 -20.77 15.74
#